data_AF-A0A2N9N2N1-F1
#
_entry.id   AF-A0A2N9N2N1-F1
#
_cell.length_a   1.000
_cell.length_b   1.000
_cell.length_c   1.000
_cell.angle_alpha   90.00
_cell.angle_beta   90.00
_cell.angle_gamma   90.00
#
_symmetry.space_group_name_H-M   'P 1'
#
loop_
_entity.id
_entity.type
_entity.pdbx_description
1 polymer ?
#
loop_
_entity_poly.entity_id
_entity_poly.type
_entity_poly.pdbx_seq_one_letter_code
_entity_poly.pdbx_strand_id
1 'polypeptide(L)'
;MKVAYIRWKDAVAEEASDAVARATQAKLVELQEVGFLLDENEEAVVIGMEVTDDAEVTPGRWRLHIPRVSIQEMRVIDLDKLLPKRRRKATASG
;
A
#
# COMPACT_ATOMS: atom_id res chain seq x y z
N MET A 1 -8.53 -11.13 5.48
CA MET A 1 -7.54 -10.10 5.08
C MET A 1 -7.76 -9.72 3.62
N LYS A 2 -7.57 -8.45 3.23
CA LYS A 2 -7.73 -8.00 1.83
C LYS A 2 -6.40 -7.60 1.20
N VAL A 3 -6.24 -7.84 -0.08
CA VAL A 3 -5.12 -7.36 -0.91
C VAL A 3 -5.69 -6.59 -2.09
N ALA A 4 -5.15 -5.41 -2.36
CA ALA A 4 -5.49 -4.64 -3.54
C ALA A 4 -4.34 -4.72 -4.56
N TYR A 5 -4.66 -5.09 -5.79
CA TYR A 5 -3.83 -4.81 -6.95
C TYR A 5 -4.27 -3.47 -7.53
N ILE A 6 -3.33 -2.56 -7.73
CA ILE A 6 -3.58 -1.24 -8.33
C ILE A 6 -2.58 -1.06 -9.45
N ARG A 7 -3.07 -0.70 -10.64
CA ARG A 7 -2.25 -0.25 -11.77
C ARG A 7 -2.52 1.22 -12.00
N TRP A 8 -1.48 2.04 -12.00
CA TRP A 8 -1.60 3.49 -12.16
C TRP A 8 -0.68 4.00 -13.27
N LYS A 9 -0.99 5.18 -13.79
CA LYS A 9 -0.14 5.87 -14.77
C LYS A 9 0.88 6.79 -14.11
N ASP A 10 0.47 7.46 -13.04
CA ASP A 10 1.27 8.44 -12.31
C ASP A 10 0.90 8.44 -10.83
N ALA A 11 1.88 8.73 -9.98
CA ALA A 11 1.74 8.79 -8.53
C ALA A 11 2.77 9.74 -7.94
N VAL A 12 2.48 10.27 -6.76
CA VAL A 12 3.39 11.15 -6.02
C VAL A 12 3.94 10.37 -4.84
N ALA A 13 5.26 10.16 -4.82
CA ALA A 13 5.98 9.62 -3.68
C ALA A 13 6.50 10.78 -2.81
N GLU A 14 6.21 10.73 -1.52
CA GLU A 14 6.65 11.73 -0.55
C GLU A 14 7.33 11.03 0.64
N GLU A 15 8.47 11.57 1.04
CA GLU A 15 9.06 11.29 2.35
C GLU A 15 8.33 12.16 3.37
N ALA A 16 7.59 11.56 4.29
CA ALA A 16 6.69 12.24 5.22
C ALA A 16 7.37 13.30 6.11
N SER A 17 8.70 13.26 6.22
CA SER A 17 9.53 14.21 6.97
C SER A 17 10.19 15.30 6.13
N ASP A 18 10.12 15.26 4.79
CA ASP A 18 10.86 16.17 3.92
C ASP A 18 9.92 17.13 3.17
N ALA A 19 9.79 18.36 3.70
CA ALA A 19 9.01 19.44 3.08
C ALA A 19 9.76 20.17 1.94
N VAL A 20 10.97 19.71 1.57
CA VAL A 20 11.82 20.39 0.60
C VAL A 20 11.60 19.81 -0.80
N ALA A 21 11.00 20.60 -1.68
CA ALA A 21 10.84 20.27 -3.08
C ALA A 21 12.21 20.02 -3.74
N ARG A 22 12.53 18.75 -4.02
CA ARG A 22 13.73 18.40 -4.79
C ARG A 22 13.38 18.45 -6.28
N ALA A 23 14.10 19.28 -7.01
CA ALA A 23 14.06 19.29 -8.47
C ALA A 23 14.76 18.04 -8.98
N THR A 24 14.00 17.00 -9.30
CA THR A 24 14.53 15.81 -9.98
C THR A 24 13.61 15.44 -11.13
N GLN A 25 14.00 15.82 -12.34
CA GLN A 25 13.60 15.12 -13.56
C GLN A 25 14.24 13.73 -13.52
N ALA A 26 13.73 12.86 -12.65
CA ALA A 26 14.05 11.45 -12.69
C ALA A 26 13.46 10.87 -13.98
N LYS A 27 14.22 10.03 -14.67
CA LYS A 27 13.74 9.28 -15.82
C LYS A 27 12.51 8.47 -15.39
N LEU A 28 11.40 8.59 -16.12
CA LEU A 28 10.21 7.78 -15.86
C LEU A 28 10.57 6.30 -15.99
N VAL A 29 10.35 5.54 -14.92
CA VAL A 29 10.56 4.09 -14.83
C VAL A 29 9.25 3.41 -14.45
N GLU A 30 9.09 2.15 -14.84
CA GLU A 30 8.03 1.33 -14.27
C GLU A 30 8.34 1.09 -12.79
N LEU A 31 7.46 1.55 -11.92
CA LEU A 31 7.57 1.38 -10.47
C LEU A 31 6.65 0.24 -10.02
N GLN A 32 7.17 -0.66 -9.20
CA GLN A 32 6.42 -1.73 -8.59
C GLN A 32 6.59 -1.64 -7.08
N GLU A 33 5.48 -1.43 -6.37
CA GLU A 33 5.49 -1.22 -4.92
C GLU A 33 4.54 -2.16 -4.19
N VAL A 34 4.92 -2.50 -2.97
CA VAL A 34 4.10 -3.24 -2.02
C VAL A 34 4.02 -2.44 -0.74
N GLY A 35 2.81 -2.18 -0.26
CA GLY A 35 2.60 -1.42 0.96
C GLY A 35 1.23 -1.67 1.57
N PHE A 36 0.94 -0.88 2.59
CA PHE A 36 -0.26 -0.98 3.40
C PHE A 36 -1.19 0.18 3.08
N LEU A 37 -2.49 -0.12 2.93
CA LEU A 37 -3.48 0.92 2.76
C LEU A 37 -3.55 1.78 4.02
N LEU A 38 -3.37 3.08 3.87
CA LEU A 38 -3.44 4.04 4.96
C LEU A 38 -4.77 4.80 4.95
N ASP A 39 -5.12 5.31 3.77
CA ASP A 39 -6.36 6.05 3.55
C ASP A 39 -6.85 5.87 2.10
N GLU A 40 -8.15 6.02 1.90
CA GLU A 40 -8.81 5.91 0.61
C GLU A 40 -10.02 6.85 0.57
N ASN A 41 -10.02 7.79 -0.36
CA ASN A 41 -11.15 8.69 -0.58
C ASN A 41 -11.47 8.83 -2.08
N GLU A 42 -12.30 9.81 -2.43
CA GLU A 42 -12.73 10.08 -3.81
C GLU A 42 -11.60 10.65 -4.69
N GLU A 43 -10.58 11.26 -4.08
CA GLU A 43 -9.48 11.91 -4.79
C GLU A 43 -8.27 10.98 -4.96
N ALA A 44 -7.92 10.21 -3.93
CA ALA A 44 -6.70 9.41 -3.93
C ALA A 44 -6.78 8.13 -3.08
N VAL A 45 -5.85 7.22 -3.36
CA VAL A 45 -5.46 6.10 -2.50
C VAL A 45 -4.08 6.41 -1.93
N VAL A 46 -3.92 6.25 -0.61
CA VAL A 46 -2.65 6.50 0.09
C VAL A 46 -2.10 5.18 0.62
N ILE A 47 -0.88 4.86 0.22
CA ILE A 47 -0.19 3.62 0.61
C ILE A 47 1.08 3.96 1.39
N GLY A 48 1.26 3.31 2.54
CA GLY A 48 2.47 3.35 3.34
C GLY A 48 3.39 2.20 2.97
N MET A 49 4.67 2.49 2.73
CA MET A 49 5.63 1.50 2.24
C MET A 49 6.37 0.77 3.37
N GLU A 50 6.18 1.20 4.61
CA GLU A 50 6.85 0.67 5.79
C GLU A 50 5.84 0.23 6.83
N VAL A 51 6.16 -0.85 7.56
CA VAL A 51 5.52 -1.17 8.84
C VAL A 51 6.46 -0.71 9.94
N THR A 52 5.95 0.07 10.88
CA THR A 52 6.68 0.48 12.08
C THR A 52 5.77 0.36 13.29
N ASP A 53 6.33 -0.11 14.41
CA ASP A 53 5.66 -0.14 15.72
C ASP A 53 5.87 1.16 16.50
N ASP A 54 6.62 2.11 15.93
CA ASP A 54 6.85 3.44 16.50
C ASP A 54 5.64 4.36 16.24
N ALA A 55 4.97 4.74 17.33
CA ALA A 55 3.80 5.61 17.30
C ALA A 55 4.10 7.00 16.71
N GLU A 56 5.33 7.51 16.86
CA GLU A 56 5.75 8.81 16.32
C GLU A 56 6.00 8.75 14.81
N VAL A 57 6.14 7.56 14.24
CA VAL A 57 6.42 7.32 12.81
C VAL A 57 5.20 6.71 12.12
N THR A 58 4.02 6.73 12.73
CA THR A 58 2.81 6.15 12.14
C THR A 58 2.23 7.09 11.06
N PRO A 59 2.00 6.64 9.81
CA PRO A 59 2.01 5.25 9.35
C PRO A 59 3.23 4.81 8.51
N GLY A 60 4.36 5.49 8.60
CA GLY A 60 5.62 5.17 7.91
C GLY A 60 6.30 6.44 7.38
N ARG A 61 7.59 6.34 7.05
CA ARG A 61 8.35 7.48 6.52
C ARG A 61 8.07 7.74 5.04
N TRP A 62 7.62 6.73 4.31
CA TRP A 62 7.37 6.82 2.87
C TRP A 62 5.91 6.57 2.55
N ARG A 63 5.32 7.51 1.82
CA ARG A 63 3.92 7.47 1.38
C ARG A 63 3.84 7.61 -0.13
N LEU A 64 2.99 6.80 -0.73
CA LEU A 64 2.65 6.88 -2.14
C LEU A 64 1.19 7.32 -2.27
N HIS A 65 1.00 8.50 -2.85
CA HIS A 65 -0.31 9.05 -3.17
C HIS A 65 -0.63 8.74 -4.63
N ILE A 66 -1.68 7.93 -4.84
CA ILE A 66 -2.14 7.53 -6.16
C ILE A 66 -3.48 8.23 -6.42
N PRO A 67 -3.53 9.29 -7.25
CA PRO A 67 -4.79 9.94 -7.59
C PRO A 67 -5.74 8.95 -8.29
N ARG A 68 -7.03 8.96 -7.93
CA ARG A 68 -8.04 8.07 -8.53
C ARG A 68 -8.11 8.22 -10.04
N VAL A 69 -7.97 9.45 -10.53
CA VAL A 69 -7.93 9.77 -11.98
C VAL A 69 -6.77 9.10 -12.71
N SER A 70 -5.71 8.73 -12.00
CA SER A 70 -4.52 8.06 -12.54
C SER A 70 -4.58 6.54 -12.42
N ILE A 71 -5.57 5.98 -11.71
CA ILE A 71 -5.77 4.54 -11.57
C ILE A 71 -6.38 4.00 -12.86
N GLN A 72 -5.67 3.07 -13.49
CA GLN A 72 -6.11 2.38 -14.71
C GLN A 72 -6.89 1.11 -14.37
N GLU A 73 -6.51 0.45 -13.27
CA GLU A 73 -7.13 -0.77 -12.82
C GLU A 73 -6.97 -0.92 -11.31
N MET A 74 -8.03 -1.39 -10.64
CA MET A 74 -7.99 -1.75 -9.24
C MET A 74 -8.79 -3.03 -9.02
N ARG A 75 -8.16 -4.03 -8.38
CA ARG A 75 -8.80 -5.29 -7.99
C ARG A 75 -8.59 -5.53 -6.52
N VAL A 76 -9.67 -5.71 -5.78
CA VAL A 76 -9.61 -6.06 -4.35
C VAL A 76 -9.93 -7.53 -4.19
N ILE A 77 -9.03 -8.24 -3.53
CA ILE A 77 -9.08 -9.67 -3.31
C ILE A 77 -9.24 -9.92 -1.82
N ASP A 78 -10.25 -10.70 -1.46
CA ASP A 78 -10.42 -11.20 -0.09
C ASP A 78 -9.67 -12.52 0.06
N LEU A 79 -8.53 -12.47 0.76
CA LEU A 79 -7.67 -13.63 0.96
C LEU A 79 -8.35 -14.72 1.78
N ASP A 80 -9.29 -14.37 2.67
CA ASP A 80 -9.97 -15.36 3.50
C ASP A 80 -10.91 -16.23 2.66
N LYS A 81 -11.35 -15.72 1.51
CA LYS A 81 -12.14 -16.46 0.51
C LYS A 81 -11.28 -17.29 -0.43
N LEU A 82 -10.04 -16.88 -0.68
CA LEU A 82 -9.13 -17.55 -1.61
C LEU A 82 -8.26 -18.64 -0.98
N LEU A 83 -7.87 -18.46 0.29
CA LEU A 83 -7.01 -19.40 0.98
C LEU A 83 -7.87 -20.38 1.79
N PRO A 84 -7.96 -21.66 1.41
CA PRO A 84 -8.67 -22.64 2.21
C PRO A 84 -8.05 -22.70 3.59
N LYS A 85 -8.83 -22.37 4.63
CA LYS A 85 -8.40 -22.43 6.03
C LYS A 85 -7.86 -23.82 6.31
N ARG A 86 -6.53 -23.96 6.36
CA ARG A 86 -5.87 -25.21 6.73
C ARG A 86 -6.23 -25.45 8.20
N ARG A 87 -7.28 -26.24 8.45
CA ARG A 87 -7.70 -26.65 9.80
C ARG A 87 -6.48 -27.27 10.47
N ARG A 88 -5.84 -26.55 11.40
CA ARG A 88 -4.95 -27.17 12.37
C ARG A 88 -5.81 -28.14 13.16
N LYS A 89 -5.65 -29.43 12.87
CA LYS A 89 -6.23 -30.50 13.67
C LYS A 89 -5.64 -30.32 15.07
N ALA A 90 -6.46 -29.86 16.01
CA ALA A 90 -6.06 -29.81 17.41
C ALA A 90 -5.75 -31.25 17.81
N THR A 91 -4.47 -31.55 18.06
CA THR A 91 -4.07 -32.78 18.71
C THR A 91 -4.62 -32.69 20.13
N ALA A 92 -5.75 -33.34 20.37
CA ALA A 92 -6.22 -33.59 21.72
C ALA A 92 -5.19 -34.53 22.38
N SER A 93 -4.34 -33.97 23.22
CA SER A 93 -3.57 -34.72 24.20
C SER A 93 -4.53 -35.11 25.32
N GLY A 94 -5.00 -36.36 25.27
CA GLY A 94 -5.57 -37.06 26.42
C GLY A 94 -4.48 -37.73 27.25
#